data_AF-A0A7T1HKL7-F1
#
_entry.id   AF-A0A7T1HKL7-F1
#
_cell.length_a   1.000
_cell.length_b   1.000
_cell.length_c   1.000
_cell.angle_alpha   90.00
_cell.angle_beta   90.00
_cell.angle_gamma   90.00
#
_symmetry.space_group_name_H-M   'P 1'
#
loop_
_entity.id
_entity.type
_entity.pdbx_description
1 polymer ?
#
loop_
_entity_poly.entity_id
_entity_poly.type
_entity_poly.pdbx_seq_one_letter_code
_entity_poly.pdbx_strand_id
1 'polypeptide(L)'
;MANNLKSFKFTNKADTAISVTGWEAPEGVVINALAGNDIIKGTSTYSGISNYGTINTGDGNDRITGTGGTGIYNDDGTINTGDGDDIIKGTGTGSGILNYGTINTGDGNDRITGTGGDFYGIFNYGTIITGNGNDIIKGTGTGGTGDFDGIENDGTIKTGDGNDIIKGTGTGSGISNYGTINTGDGNDRITGTGGTGSGISNYGTINTGDGNDIVDALEGGFDGDGTTYLDAGNDTLKGFGTGNFYGGAGTDKLFFGEGTYVISGSTVVSDGETMKVFEFEKIGGANGGHFDFQNGTLTVNAAGVGTFA
;
A
#
# COMPACT_ATOMS: atom_id res chain seq x y z
N MET A 1 10.43 30.59 1.27
CA MET A 1 9.46 30.24 2.32
C MET A 1 8.20 29.74 1.64
N ALA A 2 7.58 28.70 2.17
CA ALA A 2 6.30 28.22 1.69
C ALA A 2 5.21 29.28 1.93
N ASN A 3 4.16 29.27 1.11
CA ASN A 3 3.01 30.12 1.32
C ASN A 3 2.12 29.49 2.40
N ASN A 4 1.57 30.30 3.31
CA ASN A 4 0.59 29.83 4.27
C ASN A 4 -0.75 29.57 3.55
N LEU A 5 -1.20 28.32 3.51
CA LEU A 5 -2.40 27.91 2.79
C LEU A 5 -3.68 28.56 3.35
N LYS A 6 -3.70 28.91 4.64
CA LYS A 6 -4.81 29.65 5.27
C LYS A 6 -5.05 31.02 4.66
N SER A 7 -4.05 31.58 3.95
CA SER A 7 -4.20 32.87 3.25
C SER A 7 -5.03 32.77 1.97
N PHE A 8 -5.19 31.57 1.39
CA PHE A 8 -6.09 31.32 0.28
C PHE A 8 -7.53 31.27 0.79
N LYS A 9 -8.45 31.90 0.04
CA LYS A 9 -9.88 31.94 0.39
C LYS A 9 -10.64 30.94 -0.46
N PHE A 10 -10.99 29.82 0.15
CA PHE A 10 -11.90 28.84 -0.43
C PHE A 10 -13.37 29.24 -0.26
N THR A 11 -14.22 28.62 -1.05
CA THR A 11 -15.66 28.84 -1.21
C THR A 11 -16.37 27.49 -1.30
N ASN A 12 -17.70 27.47 -1.29
CA ASN A 12 -18.48 26.24 -1.44
C ASN A 12 -18.66 25.81 -2.91
N LYS A 13 -17.60 25.98 -3.71
CA LYS A 13 -17.53 25.67 -5.13
C LYS A 13 -16.11 25.20 -5.41
N ALA A 14 -15.92 24.52 -6.53
CA ALA A 14 -14.60 24.15 -7.02
C ALA A 14 -13.62 25.34 -7.02
N ASP A 15 -12.59 25.23 -6.20
CA ASP A 15 -11.52 26.19 -6.00
C ASP A 15 -10.16 25.61 -6.43
N THR A 16 -9.19 26.49 -6.66
CA THR A 16 -7.84 26.07 -7.09
C THR A 16 -6.77 26.92 -6.45
N ALA A 17 -6.09 26.36 -5.44
CA ALA A 17 -4.99 26.95 -4.71
C ALA A 17 -3.64 26.44 -5.23
N ILE A 18 -2.90 27.27 -5.95
CA ILE A 18 -1.58 26.92 -6.52
C ILE A 18 -0.46 27.74 -5.88
N SER A 19 0.60 27.07 -5.44
CA SER A 19 1.83 27.71 -4.95
C SER A 19 3.07 27.12 -5.61
N VAL A 20 3.94 27.98 -6.16
CA VAL A 20 5.24 27.61 -6.74
C VAL A 20 6.39 27.69 -5.73
N THR A 21 6.10 28.00 -4.48
CA THR A 21 7.04 27.96 -3.35
C THR A 21 6.62 26.95 -2.28
N GLY A 22 5.62 26.13 -2.58
CA GLY A 22 4.99 25.16 -1.68
C GLY A 22 3.87 25.76 -0.84
N TRP A 23 3.04 24.90 -0.29
CA TRP A 23 2.03 25.26 0.71
C TRP A 23 2.46 24.77 2.09
N GLU A 24 2.17 25.57 3.10
CA GLU A 24 2.28 25.22 4.50
C GLU A 24 0.91 25.38 5.17
N ALA A 25 0.47 24.33 5.85
CA ALA A 25 -0.63 24.35 6.80
C ALA A 25 -0.03 24.33 8.21
N PRO A 26 0.03 25.46 8.93
CA PRO A 26 0.73 25.53 10.21
C PRO A 26 0.05 24.74 11.33
N GLU A 27 0.81 24.43 12.37
CA GLU A 27 0.31 23.77 13.58
C GLU A 27 -0.89 24.50 14.20
N GLY A 28 -1.91 23.74 14.59
CA GLY A 28 -3.14 24.26 15.19
C GLY A 28 -4.05 25.05 14.23
N VAL A 29 -3.70 25.15 12.95
CA VAL A 29 -4.51 25.85 11.94
C VAL A 29 -5.40 24.85 11.20
N VAL A 30 -6.70 25.18 11.12
CA VAL A 30 -7.66 24.46 10.28
C VAL A 30 -7.91 25.23 8.99
N ILE A 31 -7.65 24.58 7.87
CA ILE A 31 -7.97 25.01 6.51
C ILE A 31 -9.17 24.19 6.06
N ASN A 32 -10.24 24.87 5.63
CA ASN A 32 -11.44 24.25 5.09
C ASN A 32 -11.60 24.75 3.66
N ALA A 33 -11.53 23.84 2.69
CA ALA A 33 -11.82 24.13 1.30
C ALA A 33 -13.34 24.21 1.06
N LEU A 34 -14.13 23.51 1.89
CA LEU A 34 -15.60 23.42 1.82
C LEU A 34 -16.01 22.55 0.62
N ALA A 35 -17.30 22.25 0.50
CA ALA A 35 -17.77 21.40 -0.60
C ALA A 35 -17.41 21.99 -1.98
N GLY A 36 -17.04 21.13 -2.92
CA GLY A 36 -16.54 21.52 -4.24
C GLY A 36 -15.50 20.52 -4.72
N ASN A 37 -15.19 20.54 -6.03
CA ASN A 37 -14.06 19.76 -6.54
C ASN A 37 -12.80 20.64 -6.47
N ASP A 38 -12.15 20.64 -5.33
CA ASP A 38 -11.07 21.57 -4.99
C ASP A 38 -9.70 21.02 -5.36
N ILE A 39 -8.82 21.94 -5.73
CA ILE A 39 -7.44 21.62 -6.13
C ILE A 39 -6.47 22.39 -5.26
N ILE A 40 -5.67 21.67 -4.47
CA ILE A 40 -4.55 22.21 -3.71
C ILE A 40 -3.26 21.70 -4.35
N LYS A 41 -2.49 22.59 -4.98
CA LYS A 41 -1.23 22.24 -5.64
C LYS A 41 -0.06 23.05 -5.11
N GLY A 42 0.91 22.37 -4.52
CA GLY A 42 2.15 22.96 -4.03
C GLY A 42 3.37 22.42 -4.76
N THR A 43 4.27 23.31 -5.17
CA THR A 43 5.57 22.96 -5.77
C THR A 43 6.67 23.73 -5.08
N SER A 44 7.73 23.05 -4.63
CA SER A 44 8.81 23.62 -3.82
C SER A 44 10.11 22.87 -4.08
N THR A 45 11.25 23.41 -3.65
CA THR A 45 12.51 22.65 -3.58
C THR A 45 12.60 21.79 -2.32
N TYR A 46 11.82 22.10 -1.28
CA TYR A 46 11.73 21.35 -0.02
C TYR A 46 10.48 20.46 -0.06
N SER A 47 9.44 20.78 0.69
CA SER A 47 8.16 20.06 0.60
C SER A 47 7.19 20.79 -0.31
N GLY A 48 6.56 20.07 -1.24
CA GLY A 48 5.49 20.63 -2.07
C GLY A 48 4.32 21.08 -1.22
N ILE A 49 3.91 20.23 -0.28
CA ILE A 49 2.95 20.53 0.78
C ILE A 49 3.55 20.10 2.11
N SER A 50 3.63 21.02 3.07
CA SER A 50 3.93 20.75 4.48
C SER A 50 2.66 20.94 5.29
N ASN A 51 2.18 19.88 5.94
CA ASN A 51 1.03 19.94 6.82
C ASN A 51 1.42 19.60 8.25
N TYR A 52 1.23 20.57 9.14
CA TYR A 52 1.37 20.45 10.59
C TYR A 52 0.02 20.70 11.29
N GLY A 53 -1.01 21.12 10.55
CA GLY A 53 -2.34 21.46 11.04
C GLY A 53 -3.39 20.52 10.45
N THR A 54 -4.55 21.07 10.10
CA THR A 54 -5.63 20.33 9.46
C THR A 54 -5.97 20.94 8.11
N ILE A 55 -5.96 20.12 7.06
CA ILE A 55 -6.48 20.43 5.73
C ILE A 55 -7.73 19.57 5.54
N ASN A 56 -8.89 20.22 5.48
CA ASN A 56 -10.15 19.60 5.07
C ASN A 56 -10.50 20.12 3.69
N THR A 57 -10.70 19.25 2.69
CA THR A 57 -11.28 19.70 1.42
C THR A 57 -12.81 19.65 1.50
N GLY A 58 -13.40 18.54 1.95
CA GLY A 58 -14.85 18.39 2.17
C GLY A 58 -15.52 17.78 0.95
N ASP A 59 -16.83 17.53 0.97
CA ASP A 59 -17.46 16.73 -0.09
C ASP A 59 -17.18 17.24 -1.52
N GLY A 60 -16.81 16.32 -2.42
CA GLY A 60 -16.45 16.61 -3.80
C GLY A 60 -15.30 15.73 -4.27
N ASN A 61 -14.98 15.78 -5.56
CA ASN A 61 -13.83 15.04 -6.09
C ASN A 61 -12.60 15.95 -6.05
N ASP A 62 -11.88 15.89 -4.95
CA ASP A 62 -10.79 16.77 -4.59
C ASP A 62 -9.42 16.26 -5.04
N ARG A 63 -8.48 17.20 -5.10
CA ARG A 63 -7.11 16.91 -5.48
C ARG A 63 -6.10 17.68 -4.66
N ILE A 64 -5.29 16.94 -3.92
CA ILE A 64 -4.12 17.46 -3.22
C ILE A 64 -2.87 16.95 -3.95
N THR A 65 -2.03 17.86 -4.46
CA THR A 65 -0.80 17.51 -5.18
C THR A 65 0.39 18.30 -4.67
N GLY A 66 1.38 17.57 -4.15
CA GLY A 66 2.65 18.14 -3.70
C GLY A 66 3.83 17.67 -4.56
N THR A 67 4.70 18.59 -4.95
CA THR A 67 5.95 18.30 -5.67
C THR A 67 7.13 19.01 -5.04
N GLY A 68 8.21 18.29 -4.73
CA GLY A 68 9.45 18.90 -4.23
C GLY A 68 10.57 17.92 -3.92
N GLY A 69 11.40 18.22 -2.93
CA GLY A 69 12.25 17.25 -2.24
C GLY A 69 11.41 16.16 -1.57
N THR A 70 10.41 16.58 -0.79
CA THR A 70 9.29 15.72 -0.38
C THR A 70 8.03 16.17 -1.12
N GLY A 71 7.27 15.26 -1.69
CA GLY A 71 6.01 15.62 -2.35
C GLY A 71 5.03 16.22 -1.34
N ILE A 72 4.58 15.38 -0.41
CA ILE A 72 3.70 15.75 0.72
C ILE A 72 4.36 15.31 2.02
N TYR A 73 4.52 16.24 2.95
CA TYR A 73 5.02 16.01 4.30
C TYR A 73 3.89 16.32 5.29
N ASN A 74 3.25 15.28 5.83
CA ASN A 74 2.19 15.39 6.82
C ASN A 74 2.76 15.00 8.19
N ASP A 75 3.12 16.01 8.98
CA ASP A 75 3.87 15.86 10.23
C ASP A 75 2.97 16.20 11.41
N ASP A 76 2.48 15.16 12.09
CA ASP A 76 1.40 15.21 13.08
C ASP A 76 0.10 15.92 12.63
N GLY A 77 0.01 16.30 11.35
CA GLY A 77 -1.15 16.95 10.76
C GLY A 77 -2.25 15.99 10.34
N THR A 78 -3.39 16.55 9.95
CA THR A 78 -4.51 15.82 9.35
C THR A 78 -4.78 16.35 7.95
N ILE A 79 -4.85 15.45 6.98
CA ILE A 79 -5.41 15.69 5.65
C ILE A 79 -6.71 14.88 5.58
N ASN A 80 -7.83 15.54 5.34
CA ASN A 80 -9.14 14.93 5.21
C ASN A 80 -9.80 15.41 3.92
N THR A 81 -10.12 14.52 2.99
CA THR A 81 -10.74 14.95 1.73
C THR A 81 -12.27 14.90 1.74
N GLY A 82 -12.90 14.06 2.55
CA GLY A 82 -14.36 14.03 2.67
C GLY A 82 -14.97 13.02 1.71
N ASP A 83 -16.27 13.06 1.42
CA ASP A 83 -16.84 12.09 0.46
C ASP A 83 -16.60 12.52 -0.99
N GLY A 84 -16.19 11.60 -1.86
CA GLY A 84 -15.97 11.83 -3.29
C GLY A 84 -14.81 11.00 -3.84
N ASP A 85 -14.62 10.99 -5.16
CA ASP A 85 -13.46 10.27 -5.73
C ASP A 85 -12.21 11.16 -5.67
N ASP A 86 -11.45 11.05 -4.58
CA ASP A 86 -10.38 11.97 -4.22
C ASP A 86 -8.99 11.51 -4.66
N ILE A 87 -8.09 12.48 -4.85
CA ILE A 87 -6.71 12.19 -5.24
C ILE A 87 -5.70 12.95 -4.38
N ILE A 88 -4.90 12.19 -3.63
CA ILE A 88 -3.70 12.68 -2.95
C ILE A 88 -2.46 12.19 -3.69
N LYS A 89 -1.65 13.12 -4.20
CA LYS A 89 -0.45 12.80 -4.97
C LYS A 89 0.78 13.55 -4.46
N GLY A 90 1.77 12.79 -3.98
CA GLY A 90 3.10 13.28 -3.63
C GLY A 90 4.15 12.84 -4.65
N THR A 91 4.97 13.77 -5.14
CA THR A 91 6.13 13.46 -5.97
C THR A 91 7.36 14.18 -5.41
N GLY A 92 8.30 13.41 -4.86
CA GLY A 92 9.53 13.93 -4.27
C GLY A 92 10.76 13.50 -5.05
N THR A 93 11.78 14.36 -5.12
CA THR A 93 13.13 13.90 -5.48
C THR A 93 13.71 13.00 -4.39
N GLY A 94 13.29 13.18 -3.14
CA GLY A 94 13.47 12.26 -2.03
C GLY A 94 12.28 11.32 -1.88
N SER A 95 11.33 11.65 -1.00
CA SER A 95 10.13 10.83 -0.72
C SER A 95 8.88 11.38 -1.39
N GLY A 96 8.00 10.51 -1.88
CA GLY A 96 6.70 10.91 -2.43
C GLY A 96 5.78 11.49 -1.36
N ILE A 97 5.40 10.66 -0.39
CA ILE A 97 4.57 11.03 0.76
C ILE A 97 5.26 10.54 2.03
N LEU A 98 5.42 11.45 3.00
CA LEU A 98 5.80 11.11 4.37
C LEU A 98 4.61 11.45 5.27
N ASN A 99 4.04 10.44 5.92
CA ASN A 99 2.87 10.58 6.79
C ASN A 99 3.20 10.16 8.21
N TYR A 100 3.32 11.13 9.10
CA TYR A 100 3.42 10.94 10.55
C TYR A 100 2.08 11.21 11.26
N GLY A 101 1.17 11.94 10.61
CA GLY A 101 -0.17 12.21 11.10
C GLY A 101 -1.26 11.33 10.46
N THR A 102 -2.39 11.93 10.12
CA THR A 102 -3.52 11.24 9.48
C THR A 102 -3.76 11.73 8.07
N ILE A 103 -3.95 10.79 7.15
CA ILE A 103 -4.55 11.02 5.84
C ILE A 103 -5.86 10.21 5.83
N ASN A 104 -6.98 10.87 5.60
CA ASN A 104 -8.28 10.26 5.45
C ASN A 104 -8.91 10.76 4.16
N THR A 105 -9.32 9.87 3.27
CA THR A 105 -9.98 10.28 2.02
C THR A 105 -11.49 10.14 2.03
N GLY A 106 -12.12 9.66 3.11
CA GLY A 106 -13.59 9.55 3.20
C GLY A 106 -14.15 8.47 2.28
N ASP A 107 -15.46 8.47 1.99
CA ASP A 107 -16.04 7.47 1.08
C ASP A 107 -15.90 7.89 -0.39
N GLY A 108 -15.54 6.97 -1.28
CA GLY A 108 -15.34 7.22 -2.71
C GLY A 108 -14.35 6.25 -3.33
N ASN A 109 -14.07 6.35 -4.64
CA ASN A 109 -12.97 5.58 -5.25
C ASN A 109 -11.70 6.42 -5.24
N ASP A 110 -11.00 6.37 -4.12
CA ASP A 110 -9.91 7.25 -3.81
C ASP A 110 -8.57 6.79 -4.33
N ARG A 111 -7.66 7.75 -4.45
CA ARG A 111 -6.31 7.46 -4.89
C ARG A 111 -5.27 8.22 -4.10
N ILE A 112 -4.45 7.46 -3.38
CA ILE A 112 -3.23 7.94 -2.75
C ILE A 112 -2.03 7.44 -3.57
N THR A 113 -1.20 8.35 -4.06
CA THR A 113 -0.01 7.99 -4.85
C THR A 113 1.22 8.76 -4.40
N GLY A 114 2.23 8.03 -3.94
CA GLY A 114 3.55 8.56 -3.60
C GLY A 114 4.61 8.07 -4.58
N THR A 115 5.39 9.00 -5.13
CA THR A 115 6.57 8.68 -5.96
C THR A 115 7.80 9.37 -5.40
N GLY A 116 8.72 8.57 -4.87
CA GLY A 116 10.03 8.99 -4.38
C GLY A 116 11.12 8.74 -5.43
N GLY A 117 12.01 9.71 -5.54
CA GLY A 117 13.28 9.57 -6.25
C GLY A 117 14.23 8.76 -5.39
N ASP A 118 14.89 9.40 -4.43
CA ASP A 118 15.98 8.81 -3.65
C ASP A 118 15.55 8.09 -2.36
N PHE A 119 14.25 8.05 -2.04
CA PHE A 119 13.71 7.40 -0.85
C PHE A 119 12.35 6.73 -1.15
N TYR A 120 11.49 6.63 -0.14
CA TYR A 120 10.18 5.98 -0.20
C TYR A 120 9.22 6.58 -1.20
N GLY A 121 8.41 5.72 -1.82
CA GLY A 121 7.17 6.17 -2.45
C GLY A 121 6.22 6.76 -1.42
N ILE A 122 5.83 5.94 -0.45
CA ILE A 122 5.02 6.32 0.72
C ILE A 122 5.72 5.77 1.97
N PHE A 123 5.98 6.63 2.94
CA PHE A 123 6.36 6.23 4.30
C PHE A 123 5.21 6.62 5.23
N ASN A 124 4.63 5.64 5.91
CA ASN A 124 3.50 5.82 6.81
C ASN A 124 3.86 5.37 8.23
N TYR A 125 4.14 6.35 9.09
CA TYR A 125 4.25 6.14 10.53
C TYR A 125 2.91 6.38 11.25
N GLY A 126 2.05 7.21 10.66
CA GLY A 126 0.75 7.56 11.20
C GLY A 126 -0.37 6.65 10.70
N THR A 127 -1.42 7.26 10.14
CA THR A 127 -2.61 6.56 9.66
C THR A 127 -3.03 7.02 8.28
N ILE A 128 -3.35 6.07 7.40
CA ILE A 128 -3.99 6.28 6.11
C ILE A 128 -5.32 5.53 6.12
N ILE A 129 -6.42 6.21 5.77
CA ILE A 129 -7.78 5.67 5.67
C ILE A 129 -8.40 6.13 4.34
N THR A 130 -9.06 5.24 3.60
CA THR A 130 -9.77 5.59 2.35
C THR A 130 -11.27 5.29 2.32
N GLY A 131 -11.88 4.92 3.46
CA GLY A 131 -13.34 4.85 3.61
C GLY A 131 -13.99 3.68 2.90
N ASN A 132 -15.12 3.84 2.21
CA ASN A 132 -15.68 2.78 1.37
C ASN A 132 -15.55 3.16 -0.11
N GLY A 133 -15.24 2.18 -0.96
CA GLY A 133 -15.13 2.33 -2.40
C GLY A 133 -13.98 1.49 -2.96
N ASN A 134 -13.68 1.59 -4.25
CA ASN A 134 -12.56 0.83 -4.82
C ASN A 134 -11.31 1.71 -4.85
N ASP A 135 -10.54 1.64 -3.77
CA ASP A 135 -9.46 2.55 -3.49
C ASP A 135 -8.11 2.07 -4.01
N ILE A 136 -7.21 3.02 -4.22
CA ILE A 136 -5.86 2.73 -4.68
C ILE A 136 -4.82 3.48 -3.88
N ILE A 137 -4.02 2.73 -3.12
CA ILE A 137 -2.80 3.21 -2.49
C ILE A 137 -1.60 2.68 -3.26
N LYS A 138 -0.83 3.61 -3.86
CA LYS A 138 0.35 3.25 -4.67
C LYS A 138 1.60 3.99 -4.22
N GLY A 139 2.62 3.23 -3.86
CA GLY A 139 3.96 3.73 -3.56
C GLY A 139 4.98 3.27 -4.60
N THR A 140 5.87 4.18 -4.99
CA THR A 140 7.00 3.89 -5.88
C THR A 140 8.26 4.59 -5.39
N GLY A 141 9.24 3.84 -4.89
CA GLY A 141 10.58 4.32 -4.51
C GLY A 141 11.61 3.77 -5.50
N THR A 142 12.17 4.61 -6.37
CA THR A 142 12.83 4.12 -7.62
C THR A 142 14.25 4.62 -7.85
N GLY A 143 14.87 5.28 -6.88
CA GLY A 143 16.15 5.95 -7.07
C GLY A 143 17.04 5.90 -5.84
N GLY A 144 18.25 6.42 -6.01
CA GLY A 144 19.32 6.36 -5.03
C GLY A 144 20.15 5.06 -5.07
N THR A 145 21.21 5.03 -4.26
CA THR A 145 22.08 3.86 -4.05
C THR A 145 21.63 3.03 -2.84
N GLY A 146 20.34 3.07 -2.49
CA GLY A 146 19.80 2.43 -1.28
C GLY A 146 18.62 1.51 -1.57
N ASP A 147 18.36 0.63 -0.61
CA ASP A 147 17.25 -0.32 -0.60
C ASP A 147 16.00 0.39 -0.06
N PHE A 148 15.34 1.18 -0.91
CA PHE A 148 14.16 1.96 -0.52
C PHE A 148 12.86 1.32 -0.96
N ASP A 149 11.86 1.42 -0.09
CA ASP A 149 10.60 0.73 -0.28
C ASP A 149 9.62 1.52 -1.14
N GLY A 150 8.76 0.79 -1.86
CA GLY A 150 7.61 1.40 -2.52
C GLY A 150 6.66 2.00 -1.49
N ILE A 151 6.24 1.18 -0.53
CA ILE A 151 5.46 1.56 0.64
C ILE A 151 6.16 0.99 1.87
N GLU A 152 6.53 1.85 2.81
CA GLU A 152 6.93 1.45 4.17
C GLU A 152 5.81 1.88 5.13
N ASN A 153 5.28 0.91 5.88
CA ASN A 153 4.17 1.08 6.81
C ASN A 153 4.57 0.65 8.22
N ASP A 154 4.88 1.62 9.06
CA ASP A 154 5.09 1.46 10.50
C ASP A 154 3.80 1.70 11.31
N GLY A 155 2.83 2.39 10.69
CA GLY A 155 1.57 2.76 11.29
C GLY A 155 0.40 1.89 10.85
N THR A 156 -0.66 2.53 10.37
CA THR A 156 -1.89 1.86 9.93
C THR A 156 -2.31 2.32 8.55
N ILE A 157 -2.65 1.37 7.69
CA ILE A 157 -3.35 1.58 6.42
C ILE A 157 -4.68 0.82 6.49
N LYS A 158 -5.79 1.51 6.18
CA LYS A 158 -7.14 0.94 6.09
C LYS A 158 -7.83 1.41 4.82
N THR A 159 -8.37 0.50 4.01
CA THR A 159 -9.11 0.89 2.80
C THR A 159 -10.62 0.77 2.89
N GLY A 160 -11.13 -0.05 3.82
CA GLY A 160 -12.57 -0.24 4.10
C GLY A 160 -13.29 -1.11 3.06
N ASP A 161 -14.61 -0.97 2.90
CA ASP A 161 -15.34 -1.90 2.02
C ASP A 161 -15.16 -1.53 0.54
N GLY A 162 -14.79 -2.50 -0.30
CA GLY A 162 -14.67 -2.37 -1.74
C GLY A 162 -13.60 -3.27 -2.35
N ASN A 163 -13.28 -3.12 -3.65
CA ASN A 163 -12.20 -3.90 -4.26
C ASN A 163 -10.95 -3.02 -4.37
N ASP A 164 -10.14 -3.06 -3.32
CA ASP A 164 -9.04 -2.14 -3.10
C ASP A 164 -7.71 -2.66 -3.66
N ILE A 165 -6.82 -1.70 -3.93
CA ILE A 165 -5.49 -1.99 -4.45
C ILE A 165 -4.44 -1.28 -3.63
N ILE A 166 -3.59 -2.06 -2.97
CA ILE A 166 -2.35 -1.59 -2.36
C ILE A 166 -1.18 -2.11 -3.18
N LYS A 167 -0.44 -1.18 -3.80
CA LYS A 167 0.69 -1.54 -4.66
C LYS A 167 1.96 -0.79 -4.30
N GLY A 168 2.98 -1.55 -3.94
CA GLY A 168 4.33 -1.06 -3.69
C GLY A 168 5.32 -1.52 -4.77
N THR A 169 6.18 -0.61 -5.20
CA THR A 169 7.34 -0.93 -6.06
C THR A 169 8.56 -0.19 -5.53
N GLY A 170 9.55 -0.93 -5.04
CA GLY A 170 10.75 -0.38 -4.42
C GLY A 170 12.04 -0.94 -5.04
N THR A 171 13.13 -0.20 -4.91
CA THR A 171 14.47 -0.77 -5.15
C THR A 171 14.85 -1.72 -4.03
N GLY A 172 14.43 -1.46 -2.78
CA GLY A 172 14.45 -2.39 -1.67
C GLY A 172 13.27 -3.35 -1.75
N SER A 173 12.31 -3.22 -0.82
CA SER A 173 11.08 -4.00 -0.84
C SER A 173 9.96 -3.31 -1.62
N GLY A 174 9.05 -4.08 -2.22
CA GLY A 174 7.83 -3.51 -2.77
C GLY A 174 7.00 -2.85 -1.69
N ILE A 175 6.64 -3.65 -0.68
CA ILE A 175 5.93 -3.24 0.53
C ILE A 175 6.74 -3.74 1.74
N SER A 176 7.01 -2.85 2.68
CA SER A 176 7.58 -3.16 4.00
C SER A 176 6.56 -2.80 5.07
N ASN A 177 6.07 -3.78 5.82
CA ASN A 177 5.00 -3.62 6.78
C ASN A 177 5.45 -4.05 8.18
N TYR A 178 5.68 -3.07 9.04
CA TYR A 178 5.90 -3.27 10.48
C TYR A 178 4.63 -3.00 11.30
N GLY A 179 3.66 -2.31 10.71
CA GLY A 179 2.39 -1.95 11.33
C GLY A 179 1.22 -2.85 10.91
N THR A 180 0.09 -2.24 10.57
CA THR A 180 -1.11 -2.94 10.10
C THR A 180 -1.55 -2.44 8.74
N ILE A 181 -1.85 -3.38 7.84
CA ILE A 181 -2.61 -3.17 6.62
C ILE A 181 -3.90 -3.97 6.76
N ASN A 182 -5.04 -3.30 6.63
CA ASN A 182 -6.36 -3.93 6.59
C ASN A 182 -7.09 -3.41 5.36
N THR A 183 -7.49 -4.27 4.44
CA THR A 183 -8.21 -3.80 3.25
C THR A 183 -9.70 -3.68 3.54
N GLY A 184 -10.37 -4.73 4.01
CA GLY A 184 -11.77 -4.64 4.44
C GLY A 184 -12.60 -5.68 3.72
N ASP A 185 -13.91 -5.50 3.54
CA ASP A 185 -14.69 -6.47 2.77
C ASP A 185 -14.62 -6.15 1.27
N GLY A 186 -14.31 -7.14 0.43
CA GLY A 186 -14.35 -7.07 -1.03
C GLY A 186 -13.18 -7.81 -1.69
N ASN A 187 -13.03 -7.79 -3.02
CA ASN A 187 -11.97 -8.56 -3.68
C ASN A 187 -10.70 -7.72 -3.82
N ASP A 188 -9.88 -7.74 -2.80
CA ASP A 188 -8.74 -6.87 -2.64
C ASP A 188 -7.47 -7.39 -3.29
N ARG A 189 -6.56 -6.47 -3.57
CA ARG A 189 -5.26 -6.80 -4.13
C ARG A 189 -4.14 -6.05 -3.47
N ILE A 190 -3.27 -6.81 -2.80
CA ILE A 190 -1.99 -6.32 -2.30
C ILE A 190 -0.89 -6.86 -3.21
N THR A 191 -0.06 -5.98 -3.78
CA THR A 191 1.05 -6.39 -4.66
C THR A 191 2.33 -5.66 -4.29
N GLY A 192 3.37 -6.43 -4.01
CA GLY A 192 4.71 -5.92 -3.77
C GLY A 192 5.69 -6.40 -4.84
N THR A 193 6.43 -5.46 -5.43
CA THR A 193 7.56 -5.73 -6.32
C THR A 193 8.82 -5.13 -5.70
N GLY A 194 9.71 -5.99 -5.21
CA GLY A 194 11.04 -5.60 -4.70
C GLY A 194 12.11 -5.68 -5.77
N GLY A 195 13.17 -4.88 -5.62
CA GLY A 195 14.34 -4.91 -6.50
C GLY A 195 15.43 -5.85 -5.95
N THR A 196 16.16 -5.35 -4.96
CA THR A 196 17.17 -6.10 -4.18
C THR A 196 16.56 -6.76 -2.93
N GLY A 197 15.44 -6.22 -2.43
CA GLY A 197 14.69 -6.76 -1.29
C GLY A 197 13.50 -7.63 -1.72
N SER A 198 12.58 -7.83 -0.78
CA SER A 198 11.43 -8.72 -0.96
C SER A 198 10.29 -8.05 -1.73
N GLY A 199 9.40 -8.84 -2.34
CA GLY A 199 8.15 -8.31 -2.85
C GLY A 199 7.36 -7.66 -1.72
N ILE A 200 7.11 -8.44 -0.68
CA ILE A 200 6.44 -8.00 0.55
C ILE A 200 7.27 -8.47 1.76
N SER A 201 7.83 -7.53 2.52
CA SER A 201 8.41 -7.81 3.83
C SER A 201 7.39 -7.46 4.91
N ASN A 202 6.92 -8.45 5.67
CA ASN A 202 5.86 -8.30 6.65
C ASN A 202 6.35 -8.76 8.03
N TYR A 203 6.56 -7.81 8.92
CA TYR A 203 6.83 -8.00 10.36
C TYR A 203 5.62 -7.65 11.22
N GLY A 204 4.59 -7.05 10.61
CA GLY A 204 3.34 -6.67 11.25
C GLY A 204 2.18 -7.60 10.89
N THR A 205 1.02 -7.00 10.63
CA THR A 205 -0.20 -7.71 10.19
C THR A 205 -0.68 -7.19 8.85
N ILE A 206 -1.03 -8.12 7.96
CA ILE A 206 -1.83 -7.89 6.77
C ILE A 206 -3.14 -8.67 6.97
N ASN A 207 -4.27 -8.01 6.78
CA ASN A 207 -5.59 -8.64 6.84
C ASN A 207 -6.37 -8.16 5.62
N THR A 208 -6.83 -9.08 4.77
CA THR A 208 -7.55 -8.70 3.56
C THR A 208 -9.06 -8.65 3.74
N GLY A 209 -9.61 -9.20 4.83
CA GLY A 209 -11.04 -9.23 5.10
C GLY A 209 -11.82 -10.22 4.25
N ASP A 210 -13.15 -10.12 4.21
CA ASP A 210 -13.98 -11.10 3.47
C ASP A 210 -13.95 -10.78 1.96
N GLY A 211 -13.60 -11.75 1.11
CA GLY A 211 -13.40 -11.47 -0.31
C GLY A 211 -12.80 -12.62 -1.12
N ASN A 212 -12.52 -12.40 -2.41
CA ASN A 212 -11.60 -13.28 -3.14
C ASN A 212 -10.32 -12.49 -3.42
N ASP A 213 -9.47 -12.46 -2.42
CA ASP A 213 -8.34 -11.56 -2.33
C ASP A 213 -7.10 -12.13 -3.00
N ILE A 214 -6.19 -11.21 -3.34
CA ILE A 214 -4.91 -11.57 -3.89
C ILE A 214 -3.80 -10.82 -3.16
N VAL A 215 -2.93 -11.58 -2.50
CA VAL A 215 -1.65 -11.08 -1.98
C VAL A 215 -0.53 -11.63 -2.87
N ASP A 216 0.14 -10.74 -3.59
CA ASP A 216 1.09 -11.09 -4.65
C ASP A 216 2.49 -10.52 -4.36
N ALA A 217 3.40 -11.42 -4.00
CA ALA A 217 4.82 -11.18 -3.81
C ALA A 217 5.66 -12.10 -4.71
N LEU A 218 5.16 -12.50 -5.89
CA LEU A 218 5.92 -13.36 -6.81
C LEU A 218 7.27 -12.76 -7.21
N GLU A 219 7.33 -11.43 -7.34
CA GLU A 219 8.55 -10.71 -7.66
C GLU A 219 9.24 -10.26 -6.37
N GLY A 220 10.25 -11.02 -5.94
CA GLY A 220 11.05 -10.77 -4.75
C GLY A 220 10.70 -11.66 -3.55
N GLY A 221 9.51 -12.28 -3.52
CA GLY A 221 9.11 -13.19 -2.44
C GLY A 221 8.59 -12.48 -1.19
N PHE A 222 8.29 -13.28 -0.16
CA PHE A 222 7.94 -12.82 1.17
C PHE A 222 9.17 -12.79 2.10
N ASP A 223 9.18 -11.88 3.07
CA ASP A 223 10.14 -11.88 4.17
C ASP A 223 9.46 -11.44 5.48
N GLY A 224 10.07 -11.79 6.61
CA GLY A 224 9.64 -11.43 7.95
C GLY A 224 8.92 -12.55 8.72
N ASP A 225 8.48 -12.22 9.93
CA ASP A 225 7.80 -13.12 10.86
C ASP A 225 6.36 -12.69 11.16
N GLY A 226 5.86 -11.69 10.44
CA GLY A 226 4.50 -11.18 10.53
C GLY A 226 3.43 -12.18 10.08
N THR A 227 2.19 -11.72 10.13
CA THR A 227 1.03 -12.54 9.79
C THR A 227 0.20 -11.93 8.67
N THR A 228 -0.26 -12.78 7.76
CA THR A 228 -1.20 -12.44 6.69
C THR A 228 -2.46 -13.29 6.86
N TYR A 229 -3.59 -12.64 7.03
CA TYR A 229 -4.92 -13.23 7.07
C TYR A 229 -5.64 -12.91 5.78
N LEU A 230 -6.12 -13.96 5.09
CA LEU A 230 -6.99 -13.83 3.90
C LEU A 230 -8.48 -13.92 4.24
N ASP A 231 -8.81 -14.27 5.49
CA ASP A 231 -10.17 -14.38 6.04
C ASP A 231 -11.13 -15.23 5.19
N ALA A 232 -12.30 -14.74 4.77
CA ALA A 232 -13.29 -15.59 4.13
C ALA A 232 -13.40 -15.35 2.61
N GLY A 233 -13.10 -16.38 1.83
CA GLY A 233 -13.53 -16.54 0.46
C GLY A 233 -12.62 -17.46 -0.34
N ASN A 234 -12.31 -17.14 -1.60
CA ASN A 234 -11.45 -18.03 -2.42
C ASN A 234 -10.17 -17.32 -2.83
N ASP A 235 -9.31 -17.18 -1.85
CA ASP A 235 -8.19 -16.27 -1.89
C ASP A 235 -7.01 -16.86 -2.64
N THR A 236 -6.07 -15.99 -3.00
CA THR A 236 -4.86 -16.38 -3.71
C THR A 236 -3.65 -15.69 -3.13
N LEU A 237 -2.80 -16.47 -2.47
CA LEU A 237 -1.46 -16.05 -2.08
C LEU A 237 -0.46 -16.46 -3.15
N LYS A 238 0.37 -15.50 -3.62
CA LYS A 238 1.41 -15.77 -4.60
C LYS A 238 2.79 -15.32 -4.11
N GLY A 239 3.78 -16.19 -4.25
CA GLY A 239 5.14 -15.97 -3.78
C GLY A 239 5.53 -16.96 -2.69
N PHE A 240 6.83 -17.05 -2.43
CA PHE A 240 7.41 -17.89 -1.38
C PHE A 240 8.33 -17.05 -0.50
N GLY A 241 8.46 -17.43 0.77
CA GLY A 241 9.30 -16.73 1.73
C GLY A 241 8.91 -17.03 3.18
N THR A 242 9.47 -16.28 4.11
CA THR A 242 9.16 -16.41 5.54
C THR A 242 7.85 -15.69 5.91
N GLY A 243 7.23 -16.11 7.01
CA GLY A 243 5.99 -15.53 7.54
C GLY A 243 4.97 -16.57 7.99
N ASN A 244 3.80 -16.09 8.41
CA ASN A 244 2.64 -16.90 8.77
C ASN A 244 1.44 -16.50 7.91
N PHE A 245 0.87 -17.46 7.18
CA PHE A 245 -0.19 -17.19 6.21
C PHE A 245 -1.41 -18.07 6.50
N TYR A 246 -2.57 -17.45 6.58
CA TYR A 246 -3.85 -18.11 6.87
C TYR A 246 -4.79 -17.85 5.69
N GLY A 247 -5.18 -18.91 4.98
CA GLY A 247 -6.18 -18.82 3.91
C GLY A 247 -7.58 -18.57 4.45
N GLY A 248 -7.90 -19.11 5.63
CA GLY A 248 -9.16 -18.89 6.30
C GLY A 248 -10.29 -19.75 5.73
N ALA A 249 -11.45 -19.16 5.46
CA ALA A 249 -12.65 -19.88 5.09
C ALA A 249 -12.93 -19.82 3.59
N GLY A 250 -12.62 -20.90 2.87
CA GLY A 250 -13.22 -21.19 1.57
C GLY A 250 -12.37 -22.11 0.71
N THR A 251 -11.88 -21.66 -0.44
CA THR A 251 -11.00 -22.48 -1.29
C THR A 251 -9.81 -21.67 -1.75
N ASP A 252 -8.79 -21.70 -0.92
CA ASP A 252 -7.66 -20.80 -0.96
C ASP A 252 -6.48 -21.44 -1.70
N LYS A 253 -5.76 -20.60 -2.43
CA LYS A 253 -4.72 -21.03 -3.37
C LYS A 253 -3.38 -20.45 -2.98
N LEU A 254 -2.40 -21.34 -2.88
CA LEU A 254 -1.00 -21.00 -2.70
C LEU A 254 -0.22 -21.25 -3.99
N PHE A 255 0.28 -20.19 -4.62
CA PHE A 255 1.02 -20.29 -5.87
C PHE A 255 2.44 -19.77 -5.79
N PHE A 256 3.36 -20.52 -6.40
CA PHE A 256 4.78 -20.19 -6.37
C PHE A 256 5.37 -19.87 -7.74
N GLY A 257 6.48 -19.14 -7.71
CA GLY A 257 7.39 -19.02 -8.85
C GLY A 257 8.23 -20.29 -9.04
N GLU A 258 9.17 -20.24 -9.98
CA GLU A 258 10.12 -21.34 -10.23
C GLU A 258 10.81 -21.80 -8.94
N GLY A 259 10.94 -23.10 -8.75
CA GLY A 259 11.60 -23.66 -7.57
C GLY A 259 11.14 -25.08 -7.22
N THR A 260 11.73 -25.62 -6.16
CA THR A 260 11.32 -26.90 -5.57
C THR A 260 10.92 -26.69 -4.12
N TYR A 261 9.70 -27.08 -3.78
CA TYR A 261 9.07 -26.82 -2.51
C TYR A 261 8.68 -28.15 -1.87
N VAL A 262 9.12 -28.37 -0.63
CA VAL A 262 8.78 -29.57 0.16
C VAL A 262 7.69 -29.21 1.16
N ILE A 263 6.54 -29.87 1.06
CA ILE A 263 5.37 -29.63 1.89
C ILE A 263 5.29 -30.70 2.98
N SER A 264 5.20 -30.28 4.24
CA SER A 264 5.02 -31.14 5.39
C SER A 264 4.09 -30.49 6.42
N GLY A 265 2.85 -30.94 6.47
CA GLY A 265 1.80 -30.35 7.29
C GLY A 265 1.56 -28.90 6.88
N SER A 266 1.63 -27.99 7.85
CA SER A 266 1.44 -26.54 7.68
C SER A 266 2.71 -25.79 7.28
N THR A 267 3.69 -26.50 6.71
CA THR A 267 5.01 -25.93 6.43
C THR A 267 5.44 -26.24 5.00
N VAL A 268 5.94 -25.23 4.31
CA VAL A 268 6.58 -25.35 2.99
C VAL A 268 8.04 -24.90 3.11
N VAL A 269 8.96 -25.75 2.67
CA VAL A 269 10.41 -25.49 2.72
C VAL A 269 11.01 -25.47 1.32
N SER A 270 11.82 -24.46 1.03
CA SER A 270 12.62 -24.36 -0.19
C SER A 270 13.92 -23.63 0.14
N ASP A 271 15.05 -24.14 -0.36
CA ASP A 271 16.39 -23.56 -0.18
C ASP A 271 16.77 -23.17 1.27
N GLY A 272 16.23 -23.91 2.25
CA GLY A 272 16.48 -23.70 3.68
C GLY A 272 15.53 -22.69 4.34
N GLU A 273 14.74 -21.96 3.56
CA GLU A 273 13.70 -21.06 4.04
C GLU A 273 12.41 -21.81 4.35
N THR A 274 11.65 -21.28 5.32
CA THR A 274 10.46 -21.93 5.85
C THR A 274 9.26 -20.98 5.81
N MET A 275 8.24 -21.36 5.05
CA MET A 275 6.94 -20.69 5.00
C MET A 275 5.92 -21.47 5.83
N LYS A 276 5.17 -20.79 6.70
CA LYS A 276 4.08 -21.42 7.47
C LYS A 276 2.75 -21.07 6.85
N VAL A 277 1.98 -22.08 6.48
CA VAL A 277 0.71 -21.93 5.79
C VAL A 277 -0.37 -22.75 6.48
N PHE A 278 -1.52 -22.14 6.68
CA PHE A 278 -2.68 -22.74 7.33
C PHE A 278 -3.90 -22.51 6.45
N GLU A 279 -4.80 -23.50 6.41
CA GLU A 279 -6.12 -23.34 5.76
C GLU A 279 -5.99 -23.00 4.27
N PHE A 280 -5.13 -23.72 3.54
CA PHE A 280 -5.08 -23.66 2.08
C PHE A 280 -5.52 -25.00 1.48
N GLU A 281 -6.43 -24.96 0.50
CA GLU A 281 -6.95 -26.15 -0.17
C GLU A 281 -6.17 -26.50 -1.43
N LYS A 282 -5.53 -25.50 -2.07
CA LYS A 282 -4.85 -25.65 -3.36
C LYS A 282 -3.42 -25.14 -3.33
N ILE A 283 -2.57 -25.81 -4.11
CA ILE A 283 -1.16 -25.44 -4.29
C ILE A 283 -0.73 -25.59 -5.75
N GLY A 284 0.22 -24.79 -6.23
CA GLY A 284 0.69 -24.93 -7.61
C GLY A 284 1.71 -23.90 -8.07
N GLY A 285 2.01 -23.91 -9.37
CA GLY A 285 2.78 -22.86 -10.02
C GLY A 285 1.92 -21.67 -10.40
N ALA A 286 2.49 -20.46 -10.40
CA ALA A 286 1.80 -19.20 -10.70
C ALA A 286 1.07 -19.15 -12.06
N ASN A 287 1.49 -19.99 -13.02
CA ASN A 287 0.95 -20.03 -14.38
C ASN A 287 0.27 -21.38 -14.72
N GLY A 288 0.15 -22.31 -13.77
CA GLY A 288 -0.54 -23.58 -13.98
C GLY A 288 0.00 -24.74 -13.17
N GLY A 289 -0.64 -25.90 -13.32
CA GLY A 289 -0.32 -27.09 -12.51
C GLY A 289 -0.77 -26.89 -11.07
N HIS A 290 -2.09 -26.93 -10.86
CA HIS A 290 -2.70 -26.75 -9.56
C HIS A 290 -3.17 -28.10 -9.02
N PHE A 291 -2.89 -28.33 -7.74
CA PHE A 291 -3.12 -29.59 -7.03
C PHE A 291 -3.84 -29.32 -5.72
N ASP A 292 -4.39 -30.37 -5.11
CA ASP A 292 -4.86 -30.30 -3.74
C ASP A 292 -3.67 -30.10 -2.80
N PHE A 293 -3.82 -29.28 -1.77
CA PHE A 293 -2.78 -29.07 -0.77
C PHE A 293 -2.59 -30.35 0.06
N GLN A 294 -1.40 -30.93 -0.01
CA GLN A 294 -1.03 -32.14 0.72
C GLN A 294 0.49 -32.22 0.90
N ASN A 295 0.96 -33.14 1.74
CA ASN A 295 2.39 -33.42 1.87
C ASN A 295 2.95 -33.94 0.54
N GLY A 296 4.15 -33.50 0.18
CA GLY A 296 4.81 -33.91 -1.06
C GLY A 296 5.86 -32.91 -1.50
N THR A 297 6.31 -33.06 -2.75
CA THR A 297 7.24 -32.13 -3.39
C THR A 297 6.59 -31.50 -4.60
N LEU A 298 6.42 -30.18 -4.56
CA LEU A 298 6.02 -29.37 -5.70
C LEU A 298 7.26 -28.85 -6.42
N THR A 299 7.36 -29.08 -7.72
CA THR A 299 8.38 -28.46 -8.58
C THR A 299 7.70 -27.53 -9.57
N VAL A 300 8.08 -26.26 -9.57
CA VAL A 300 7.58 -25.27 -10.53
C VAL A 300 8.71 -24.96 -11.51
N ASN A 301 8.44 -25.11 -12.80
CA ASN A 301 9.43 -24.82 -13.84
C ASN A 301 9.52 -23.32 -14.17
N ALA A 302 10.48 -22.94 -15.00
CA ALA A 302 10.66 -21.56 -15.48
C ALA A 302 9.45 -20.96 -16.22
N ALA A 303 8.50 -21.78 -16.71
CA ALA A 303 7.25 -21.29 -17.28
C ALA A 303 6.17 -21.01 -16.21
N GLY A 304 6.48 -21.24 -14.93
CA GLY A 304 5.55 -21.10 -13.81
C GLY A 304 4.54 -22.24 -13.70
N VAL A 305 4.80 -23.41 -14.29
CA VAL A 305 3.89 -24.57 -14.25
C VAL A 305 4.39 -25.59 -13.23
N GLY A 306 3.52 -25.95 -12.28
CA GLY A 306 3.80 -26.91 -11.21
C GLY A 306 3.63 -28.38 -11.61
N THR A 307 4.47 -29.24 -11.06
CA THR A 307 4.30 -30.70 -11.00
C THR A 307 4.43 -31.17 -9.55
N PHE A 308 3.63 -32.17 -9.15
CA PHE A 308 3.56 -32.61 -7.75
C PHE A 308 3.86 -34.11 -7.64
N ALA A 309 4.69 -34.48 -6.65
CA ALA A 309 5.12 -35.85 -6.39
C ALA A 309 5.07 -36.20 -4.89
#